data_AF-A0A519KV84-F1
#
_entry.id   AF-A0A519KV84-F1
#
_cell.length_a   1.000
_cell.length_b   1.000
_cell.length_c   1.000
_cell.angle_alpha   90.00
_cell.angle_beta   90.00
_cell.angle_gamma   90.00
#
_symmetry.space_group_name_H-M   'P 1'
#
loop_
_entity.id
_entity.type
_entity.pdbx_description
1 polymer ?
#
loop_
_entity_poly.entity_id
_entity_poly.type
_entity_poly.pdbx_seq_one_letter_code
_entity_poly.pdbx_strand_id
1 'polypeptide(L)'
;DKVATFGGSWTFLIAFGLFLVVWTVLNLILRRDAFDPYPFIFLNLMLSMIAAAQAPIIMMSQNRQAQKDRLDAGNDYQVNLKAEIEIMALLEKVEHLTARQEEQTDLIRHLLAQKEAR
;
A
#
# COMPACT_ATOMS: atom_id res chain seq x y z
N ASP A 1 1.61 15.43 2.16
CA ASP A 1 1.96 14.72 0.91
C ASP A 1 2.92 15.47 0.00
N LYS A 2 2.65 16.70 -0.43
CA LYS A 2 3.55 17.46 -1.35
C LYS A 2 5.03 17.55 -0.91
N VAL A 3 5.32 17.71 0.39
CA VAL A 3 6.71 17.77 0.91
C VAL A 3 7.40 16.40 0.91
N ALA A 4 6.64 15.31 1.12
CA ALA A 4 7.16 13.94 1.05
C ALA A 4 7.41 13.51 -0.42
N THR A 5 6.56 13.95 -1.35
CA THR A 5 6.75 13.73 -2.78
C THR A 5 7.93 14.54 -3.34
N PHE A 6 8.17 15.76 -2.83
CA PHE A 6 9.28 16.59 -3.27
C PHE A 6 10.64 16.10 -2.75
N GLY A 7 10.72 15.73 -1.47
CA GLY A 7 11.96 15.20 -0.87
C GLY A 7 12.39 13.83 -1.41
N GLY A 8 11.46 13.07 -2.04
CA GLY A 8 11.73 11.77 -2.66
C GLY A 8 11.79 11.79 -4.19
N SER A 9 11.70 12.96 -4.83
CA SER A 9 11.71 13.06 -6.30
C SER A 9 13.12 12.94 -6.87
N TRP A 10 13.24 12.25 -8.01
CA TRP A 10 14.47 12.20 -8.81
C TRP A 10 15.00 13.59 -9.17
N THR A 11 14.12 14.57 -9.35
CA THR A 11 14.50 15.97 -9.65
C THR A 11 15.22 16.65 -8.48
N PHE A 12 14.82 16.35 -7.23
CA PHE A 12 15.47 16.89 -6.04
C PHE A 12 16.88 16.32 -5.86
N LEU A 13 17.03 15.00 -6.07
CA LEU A 13 18.34 14.34 -5.97
C LEU A 13 19.34 14.91 -6.98
N ILE A 14 18.92 15.11 -8.23
CA ILE A 14 19.78 15.68 -9.29
C ILE A 14 20.15 17.14 -8.97
N ALA A 15 19.18 17.96 -8.59
CA ALA A 15 19.43 19.37 -8.24
C ALA A 15 20.34 19.50 -7.00
N PHE A 16 20.12 18.67 -5.98
CA PHE A 16 20.97 18.62 -4.78
C PHE A 16 22.39 18.17 -5.10
N GLY A 17 22.55 17.12 -5.91
CA GLY A 17 23.85 16.66 -6.39
C GLY A 17 24.60 17.74 -7.18
N LEU A 18 23.90 18.45 -8.08
CA LEU A 18 24.48 19.56 -8.83
C LEU A 18 24.94 20.69 -7.91
N PHE A 19 24.14 21.03 -6.90
CA PHE A 19 24.51 22.02 -5.89
C PHE A 19 25.80 21.63 -5.15
N LEU A 20 25.94 20.37 -4.73
CA LEU A 20 27.17 19.88 -4.08
C LEU A 20 28.39 19.98 -4.99
N VAL A 21 28.25 19.63 -6.28
CA VAL A 21 29.32 19.75 -7.27
C VAL A 21 29.73 21.21 -7.45
N VAL A 22 28.77 22.12 -7.63
CA VAL A 22 29.04 23.55 -7.79
C VAL A 22 29.73 24.11 -6.55
N TRP A 23 29.25 23.77 -5.34
CA TRP A 23 29.87 24.18 -4.08
C TRP A 23 31.32 23.72 -3.96
N THR A 24 31.57 22.45 -4.31
CA THR A 24 32.91 21.84 -4.28
C THR A 24 33.86 22.53 -5.26
N VAL A 25 33.41 22.76 -6.50
CA VAL A 25 34.20 23.43 -7.55
C VAL A 25 34.51 24.88 -7.18
N LEU A 26 33.55 25.63 -6.65
CA LEU A 26 33.75 27.01 -6.21
C LEU A 26 34.80 27.09 -5.09
N ASN A 27 34.71 26.24 -4.07
CA ASN A 27 35.69 26.21 -2.97
C ASN A 27 37.07 25.75 -3.44
N LEU A 28 37.14 24.83 -4.41
CA LEU A 28 38.41 24.37 -4.97
C LEU A 28 39.13 25.46 -5.79
N ILE A 29 38.38 26.28 -6.55
CA ILE A 29 38.94 27.39 -7.33
C ILE A 29 39.43 28.53 -6.43
N LEU A 30 38.69 28.83 -5.36
CA LEU A 30 38.95 29.96 -4.49
C LEU A 30 40.18 29.78 -3.58
N ARG A 31 40.66 28.53 -3.40
CA ARG A 31 41.90 28.10 -2.72
C ARG A 31 42.24 28.79 -1.40
N ARG A 32 42.73 30.03 -1.44
CA ARG A 32 43.16 30.80 -0.26
C ARG A 32 42.03 31.57 0.44
N ASP A 33 41.00 31.96 -0.30
CA ASP A 33 39.80 32.61 0.24
C ASP A 33 38.61 31.63 0.33
N ALA A 34 38.89 30.32 0.25
CA ALA A 34 37.87 29.28 0.27
C ALA A 34 37.17 29.23 1.63
N PHE A 35 35.84 29.25 1.61
CA PHE A 35 34.99 29.18 2.79
C PHE A 35 35.01 27.77 3.43
N ASP A 36 35.13 26.73 2.61
CA ASP A 36 35.25 25.33 3.03
C ASP A 36 36.40 24.66 2.26
N PRO A 37 37.67 24.85 2.66
CA PRO A 37 38.82 24.23 2.01
C PRO A 37 38.77 22.70 2.13
N TYR A 38 39.42 22.00 1.20
CA TYR A 38 39.62 20.55 1.32
C TYR A 38 40.26 20.22 2.68
N PRO A 39 39.65 19.36 3.52
CA PRO A 39 38.76 18.24 3.19
C PRO A 39 37.23 18.47 3.30
N PHE A 40 36.72 19.70 3.19
CA PHE A 40 35.28 20.04 3.21
C PHE A 40 34.53 19.67 4.51
N ILE A 41 35.03 20.17 5.65
CA ILE A 41 34.49 19.86 6.97
C ILE A 41 33.06 20.39 7.13
N PHE A 42 32.76 21.56 6.58
CA PHE A 42 31.44 22.17 6.70
C PHE A 42 30.38 21.40 5.90
N LEU A 43 30.71 21.03 4.66
CA LEU A 43 29.85 20.18 3.83
C LEU A 43 29.56 18.85 4.52
N ASN A 44 30.59 18.21 5.08
CA ASN A 44 30.45 16.94 5.78
C ASN A 44 29.52 17.06 7.01
N LEU A 45 29.66 18.13 7.80
CA LEU A 45 28.80 18.40 8.94
C LEU A 45 27.34 18.59 8.53
N MET A 46 27.09 19.40 7.49
CA MET A 46 25.74 19.61 6.96
C MET A 46 25.09 18.31 6.49
N LEU A 47 25.81 17.51 5.70
CA LEU A 47 25.31 16.22 5.22
C LEU A 47 25.00 15.26 6.37
N SER A 48 25.84 15.22 7.40
CA SER A 48 25.63 14.39 8.58
C SER A 48 24.37 14.80 9.37
N MET A 49 24.12 16.11 9.53
CA MET A 49 22.90 16.60 10.17
C MET A 49 21.64 16.28 9.37
N ILE A 50 21.70 16.42 8.04
CA ILE A 50 20.60 16.04 7.15
C ILE A 50 20.30 14.54 7.30
N ALA A 51 21.34 13.70 7.25
CA ALA A 51 21.20 12.25 7.40
C ALA A 51 20.61 11.86 8.78
N ALA A 52 21.08 12.51 9.86
CA ALA A 52 20.54 12.27 11.20
C ALA A 52 19.05 12.64 11.31
N ALA A 53 18.62 13.71 10.65
CA ALA A 53 17.21 14.12 10.62
C ALA A 53 16.33 13.22 9.73
N GLN A 54 16.91 12.46 8.79
CA GLN A 54 16.13 11.60 7.88
C GLN A 54 15.45 10.44 8.62
N ALA A 55 16.14 9.74 9.52
CA ALA A 55 15.59 8.55 10.17
C ALA A 55 14.28 8.82 10.94
N PRO A 56 14.15 9.88 11.76
CA PRO A 56 12.89 10.23 12.41
C PRO A 56 11.79 10.64 11.41
N ILE A 57 12.12 11.39 10.36
CA ILE A 57 11.14 11.80 9.33
C ILE A 57 10.59 10.57 8.61
N ILE A 58 11.48 9.63 8.26
CA ILE A 58 11.10 8.34 7.66
C ILE A 58 10.18 7.59 8.64
N MET A 59 10.58 7.45 9.91
CA MET A 59 9.79 6.76 10.94
C MET A 59 8.41 7.41 11.15
N MET A 60 8.31 8.74 11.15
CA MET A 60 7.03 9.45 11.24
C MET A 60 6.15 9.19 10.02
N SER A 61 6.74 9.15 8.82
CA SER A 61 6.00 8.84 7.59
C SER A 61 5.52 7.38 7.57
N GLN A 62 6.35 6.45 8.04
CA GLN A 62 6.01 5.04 8.20
C GLN A 62 4.92 4.84 9.24
N ASN A 63 4.97 5.51 10.40
CA ASN A 63 3.95 5.41 11.43
C ASN A 63 2.58 5.89 10.91
N ARG A 64 2.56 6.98 10.13
CA ARG A 64 1.32 7.46 9.48
C ARG A 64 0.78 6.44 8.47
N GLN A 65 1.65 5.86 7.64
CA GLN A 65 1.25 4.84 6.67
C GLN A 65 0.70 3.59 7.37
N ALA A 66 1.38 3.10 8.41
CA ALA A 66 0.97 1.93 9.16
C ALA A 66 -0.40 2.13 9.87
N GLN A 67 -0.71 3.35 10.33
CA GLN A 67 -2.04 3.65 10.88
C GLN A 67 -3.13 3.55 9.82
N LYS A 68 -2.87 4.04 8.60
CA LYS A 68 -3.80 3.92 7.48
C LYS A 68 -3.98 2.45 7.08
N ASP A 69 -2.87 1.72 6.92
CA ASP A 69 -2.89 0.30 6.56
C ASP A 69 -3.68 -0.54 7.58
N ARG A 70 -3.61 -0.20 8.88
CA ARG A 70 -4.42 -0.84 9.93
C ARG A 70 -5.91 -0.58 9.80
N LEU A 71 -6.30 0.65 9.44
CA LEU A 71 -7.71 1.00 9.23
C LEU A 71 -8.26 0.27 8.00
N ASP A 72 -7.49 0.27 6.91
CA ASP A 72 -7.85 -0.41 5.66
C ASP A 72 -8.02 -1.92 5.91
N ALA A 73 -7.07 -2.56 6.62
CA ALA A 73 -7.17 -3.97 7.00
C ALA A 73 -8.38 -4.29 7.89
N GLY A 74 -8.74 -3.39 8.81
CA GLY A 74 -9.93 -3.54 9.65
C GLY A 74 -11.24 -3.43 8.86
N ASN A 75 -11.28 -2.59 7.82
CA ASN A 75 -12.41 -2.50 6.91
C ASN A 75 -12.52 -3.75 6.03
N ASP A 76 -11.40 -4.20 5.47
CA ASP A 76 -11.36 -5.43 4.65
C ASP A 76 -11.84 -6.66 5.43
N TYR A 77 -11.45 -6.77 6.71
CA TYR A 77 -11.94 -7.83 7.59
C TYR A 77 -13.47 -7.81 7.74
N GLN A 78 -14.08 -6.63 7.95
CA GLN A 78 -15.53 -6.50 8.07
C GLN A 78 -16.26 -6.84 6.77
N VAL A 79 -15.72 -6.41 5.63
CA VAL A 79 -16.25 -6.76 4.31
C VAL A 79 -16.19 -8.28 4.10
N ASN A 80 -15.08 -8.92 4.46
CA ASN A 80 -14.92 -10.36 4.32
C ASN A 80 -15.91 -11.14 5.21
N LEU A 81 -16.10 -10.74 6.47
CA LEU A 81 -17.12 -11.33 7.35
C LEU A 81 -18.53 -11.19 6.77
N LYS A 82 -18.86 -10.02 6.23
CA LYS A 82 -20.17 -9.79 5.61
C LYS A 82 -20.36 -10.68 4.38
N ALA A 83 -19.33 -10.81 3.55
CA ALA A 83 -19.35 -11.69 2.39
C ALA A 83 -19.51 -13.16 2.79
N GLU A 84 -18.86 -13.61 3.86
CA GLU A 84 -19.01 -14.96 4.39
C GLU A 84 -20.46 -15.25 4.83
N ILE A 85 -21.08 -14.34 5.57
CA ILE A 85 -22.50 -14.47 5.97
C ILE A 85 -23.42 -14.51 4.76
N GLU A 86 -23.16 -13.66 3.75
CA GLU A 86 -23.96 -13.63 2.53
C GLU A 86 -23.81 -14.93 1.72
N ILE A 87 -22.61 -15.51 1.65
CA ILE A 87 -22.36 -16.82 1.04
C ILE A 87 -23.13 -17.91 1.78
N MET A 88 -23.11 -17.93 3.12
CA MET A 88 -23.88 -18.90 3.91
C MET A 88 -25.39 -18.80 3.61
N ALA A 89 -25.92 -17.58 3.55
CA ALA A 89 -27.33 -17.36 3.21
C ALA A 89 -27.66 -17.76 1.77
N LEU A 90 -26.72 -17.63 0.83
CA LEU A 90 -26.89 -18.13 -0.54
C LEU A 90 -26.84 -19.65 -0.61
N LEU A 91 -25.96 -20.31 0.16
CA LEU A 91 -25.89 -21.77 0.26
C LEU A 91 -27.21 -22.36 0.77
N GLU A 92 -27.77 -21.78 1.84
CA GLU A 92 -29.07 -22.20 2.37
C GLU A 92 -30.18 -22.11 1.31
N LYS A 93 -30.19 -21.03 0.52
CA LYS A 93 -31.15 -20.86 -0.59
C LYS A 93 -30.94 -21.91 -1.69
N VAL A 94 -29.70 -22.23 -2.03
CA VAL A 94 -29.37 -23.25 -3.04
C VAL A 94 -29.81 -24.63 -2.57
N GLU A 95 -29.54 -24.99 -1.31
CA GLU A 95 -29.99 -26.25 -0.71
C GLU A 95 -31.51 -26.37 -0.73
N HIS A 96 -32.22 -25.33 -0.33
CA HIS A 96 -33.69 -25.31 -0.37
C HIS A 96 -34.25 -25.42 -1.79
N LEU A 97 -33.64 -24.78 -2.78
CA LEU A 97 -34.04 -24.94 -4.19
C LEU A 97 -33.76 -26.35 -4.70
N THR A 98 -32.66 -26.96 -4.27
CA THR A 98 -32.28 -28.33 -4.66
C THR A 98 -33.27 -29.35 -4.08
N ALA A 99 -33.66 -29.20 -2.81
CA ALA A 99 -34.68 -30.04 -2.18
C ALA A 99 -36.04 -29.96 -2.91
N ARG A 100 -36.46 -28.76 -3.35
CA ARG A 100 -37.68 -28.60 -4.17
C ARG A 100 -37.57 -29.27 -5.54
N GLN A 101 -36.40 -29.23 -6.18
CA GLN A 101 -36.18 -29.89 -7.46
C GLN A 101 -36.25 -31.42 -7.33
N GLU A 102 -35.70 -31.98 -6.24
CA GLU A 102 -35.82 -33.40 -5.93
C GLU A 102 -37.28 -33.83 -5.76
N GLU A 103 -38.05 -33.09 -4.95
CA GLU A 103 -39.48 -33.37 -4.76
C GLU A 103 -40.28 -33.32 -6.07
N GLN A 104 -40.02 -32.31 -6.92
CA GLN A 104 -40.63 -32.22 -8.26
C GLN A 104 -40.25 -33.39 -9.16
N THR A 105 -38.98 -33.82 -9.12
CA THR A 105 -38.48 -34.94 -9.93
C THR A 105 -39.13 -36.25 -9.50
N ASP A 106 -39.27 -36.48 -8.20
CA ASP A 106 -39.92 -37.67 -7.65
C ASP A 106 -41.41 -37.69 -7.97
N LEU A 107 -42.10 -36.55 -7.90
CA LEU A 107 -43.50 -36.44 -8.30
C LEU A 107 -43.69 -36.78 -9.79
N ILE A 108 -42.83 -36.24 -10.66
CA ILE A 108 -42.87 -36.53 -12.09
C ILE A 108 -42.65 -38.03 -12.34
N ARG A 109 -41.67 -38.65 -11.67
CA ARG A 109 -41.43 -40.11 -11.77
C ARG A 109 -42.65 -40.91 -11.33
N HIS A 110 -43.30 -40.53 -10.23
CA HIS A 110 -44.48 -41.22 -9.74
C HIS A 110 -45.67 -41.12 -10.71
N LEU A 111 -45.91 -39.93 -11.28
CA LEU A 111 -46.96 -39.71 -12.27
C LEU A 111 -46.72 -40.50 -13.57
N LEU A 112 -45.47 -40.58 -14.03
CA LEU A 112 -45.11 -41.39 -15.20
C LEU A 112 -45.38 -42.88 -14.95
N ALA A 113 -44.97 -43.40 -13.79
CA ALA A 113 -45.22 -44.80 -13.42
C ALA A 113 -46.72 -45.13 -13.33
N GLN A 114 -47.55 -44.23 -12.79
CA GLN A 114 -49.01 -44.41 -12.78
C GLN A 114 -49.62 -44.43 -14.18
N LYS A 115 -49.06 -43.63 -15.11
CA LYS A 115 -49.54 -43.57 -16.49
C LYS A 115 -49.18 -44.81 -17.30
N GLU A 116 -48.00 -45.39 -17.08
CA GLU A 116 -47.59 -46.65 -17.73
C GLU A 116 -48.37 -47.87 -17.23
N ALA A 117 -48.92 -47.81 -16.00
CA ALA A 117 -49.74 -48.87 -15.42
C ALA A 117 -51.22 -48.85 -15.85
N ARG A 118 -51.66 -47.84 -16.61
CA ARG A 118 -53.02 -47.71 -17.18
C ARG A 118 -53.03 -48.03 -18.67
#